data_AF-A0A0F9VGR9-F1
#
_entry.id   AF-A0A0F9VGR9-F1
#
_cell.length_a   1.000
_cell.length_b   1.000
_cell.length_c   1.000
_cell.angle_alpha   90.00
_cell.angle_beta   90.00
_cell.angle_gamma   90.00
#
_symmetry.space_group_name_H-M   'P 1'
#
loop_
_entity.id
_entity.type
_entity.pdbx_description
1 polymer ?
#
loop_
_entity_poly.entity_id
_entity_poly.type
_entity_poly.pdbx_seq_one_letter_code
_entity_poly.pdbx_strand_id
1 'polypeptide(L)'
;MDRSLLRPKGFARVADFFQLMRLDRPIGTWLLMWPTLWALWIAAEGVPGRNVLLIFVAGVYVMRAAGCVVNDYADRHFDGHVKRTRHRPLATGRISETEAQLLFIGLVAGAFILVLLTNWFTVALSLGGVALAIIYPFMKRYTHFPQVVLGAAFSWAIPMAFGAVLGHVPLEAWLLFCANVLWTVAYDTQYAMVDRDDDLQIGIKSTAVLFGSADRLMIGLLQIATLMLLALVGWRMELGGFFWLGLAAMAATFVHQQRLIRHRDRDACFQAFLNNHWSGLLIFAGIALSWWPTVG
;
A
#
# COMPACT_ATOMS: atom_id res chain seq x y z
N MET A 1 -1.59 37.20 2.76
CA MET A 1 -1.94 37.08 1.33
C MET A 1 -3.09 36.09 1.23
N ASP A 2 -4.24 36.49 0.69
CA ASP A 2 -5.40 35.61 0.58
C ASP A 2 -5.07 34.45 -0.37
N ARG A 3 -5.01 33.23 0.18
CA ARG A 3 -4.68 32.01 -0.57
C ARG A 3 -5.73 31.66 -1.62
N SER A 4 -6.92 32.27 -1.57
CA SER A 4 -7.97 32.11 -2.59
C SER A 4 -7.52 32.60 -3.97
N LEU A 5 -6.64 33.61 -4.03
CA LEU A 5 -6.14 34.22 -5.27
C LEU A 5 -5.10 33.36 -6.01
N LEU A 6 -4.53 32.35 -5.34
CA LEU A 6 -3.56 31.41 -5.92
C LEU A 6 -4.22 30.18 -6.55
N ARG A 7 -5.55 30.05 -6.48
CA ARG A 7 -6.27 28.88 -7.00
C ARG A 7 -6.42 29.01 -8.53
N PRO A 8 -5.82 28.10 -9.33
CA PRO A 8 -6.12 28.05 -10.76
C PRO A 8 -7.64 27.84 -10.97
N LYS A 9 -8.19 28.29 -12.09
CA LYS A 9 -9.62 28.15 -12.42
C LYS A 9 -9.81 27.13 -13.55
N GLY A 10 -10.98 26.50 -13.60
CA GLY A 10 -11.37 25.58 -14.68
C GLY A 10 -10.52 24.31 -14.74
N PHE A 11 -10.24 23.83 -15.96
CA PHE A 11 -9.54 22.55 -16.20
C PHE A 11 -8.10 22.48 -15.70
N ALA A 12 -7.44 23.63 -15.49
CA ALA A 12 -6.09 23.67 -14.91
C ALA A 12 -6.04 23.06 -13.49
N ARG A 13 -7.18 23.02 -12.77
CA ARG A 13 -7.30 22.42 -11.43
C ARG A 13 -7.32 20.90 -11.43
N VAL A 14 -7.61 20.27 -12.57
CA VAL A 14 -7.66 18.80 -12.67
C VAL A 14 -6.29 18.21 -12.30
N ALA A 15 -5.21 18.83 -12.75
CA ALA A 15 -3.85 18.42 -12.40
C ALA A 15 -3.59 18.44 -10.88
N ASP A 16 -4.10 19.45 -10.17
CA ASP A 16 -3.95 19.54 -8.70
C ASP A 16 -4.70 18.40 -7.99
N PHE A 17 -5.90 18.06 -8.45
CA PHE A 17 -6.66 16.94 -7.89
C PHE A 17 -6.00 15.60 -8.20
N PHE A 18 -5.45 15.41 -9.40
CA PHE A 18 -4.67 14.22 -9.76
C PHE A 18 -3.43 14.08 -8.86
N GLN A 19 -2.74 15.20 -8.60
CA GLN A 19 -1.59 15.24 -7.69
C GLN A 19 -2.00 14.93 -6.25
N LEU A 20 -3.13 15.47 -5.77
CA LEU A 20 -3.64 15.20 -4.42
C LEU A 20 -4.02 13.72 -4.23
N MET A 21 -4.62 13.10 -5.25
CA MET A 21 -4.93 11.67 -5.28
C MET A 21 -3.70 10.78 -5.53
N ARG A 22 -2.53 11.38 -5.82
CA ARG A 22 -1.28 10.72 -6.22
C ARG A 22 -1.41 9.82 -7.45
N LEU A 23 -2.28 10.18 -8.38
CA LEU A 23 -2.43 9.46 -9.66
C LEU A 23 -1.21 9.69 -10.57
N ASP A 24 -0.43 10.74 -10.34
CA ASP A 24 0.86 11.00 -10.99
C ASP A 24 1.99 10.06 -10.49
N ARG A 25 1.81 9.40 -9.34
CA ARG A 25 2.82 8.54 -8.68
C ARG A 25 2.23 7.18 -8.33
N PRO A 26 2.09 6.26 -9.30
CA PRO A 26 1.26 5.06 -9.16
C PRO A 26 1.87 3.97 -8.28
N ILE A 27 3.12 4.11 -7.82
CA ILE A 27 3.80 3.07 -7.03
C ILE A 27 2.98 2.62 -5.82
N GLY A 28 2.37 3.54 -5.08
CA GLY A 28 1.55 3.19 -3.92
C GLY A 28 0.26 2.45 -4.31
N THR A 29 -0.29 2.70 -5.50
CA THR A 29 -1.42 1.93 -6.04
C THR A 29 -0.98 0.51 -6.35
N TRP A 30 0.17 0.32 -6.99
CA TRP A 30 0.69 -1.01 -7.30
C TRP A 30 1.04 -1.82 -6.05
N LEU A 31 1.62 -1.19 -5.03
CA LEU A 31 1.93 -1.86 -3.75
C LEU A 31 0.67 -2.29 -2.98
N LEU A 32 -0.49 -1.68 -3.26
CA LEU A 32 -1.80 -2.15 -2.77
C LEU A 32 -2.43 -3.18 -3.73
N MET A 33 -2.25 -2.99 -5.03
CA MET A 33 -2.84 -3.83 -6.09
C MET A 33 -2.26 -5.24 -6.06
N TRP A 34 -0.93 -5.40 -6.00
CA TRP A 34 -0.30 -6.71 -6.05
C TRP A 34 -0.82 -7.67 -4.97
N PRO A 35 -0.78 -7.35 -3.66
CA PRO A 35 -1.32 -8.24 -2.63
C PRO A 35 -2.83 -8.48 -2.75
N THR A 36 -3.58 -7.50 -3.27
CA THR A 36 -5.01 -7.69 -3.60
C THR A 36 -5.17 -8.76 -4.68
N LEU A 37 -4.37 -8.70 -5.74
CA LEU A 37 -4.39 -9.68 -6.83
C LEU A 37 -3.87 -11.05 -6.38
N TRP A 38 -2.85 -11.12 -5.51
CA TRP A 38 -2.41 -12.39 -4.91
C TRP A 38 -3.58 -13.06 -4.20
N ALA A 39 -4.29 -12.31 -3.34
CA ALA A 39 -5.39 -12.83 -2.58
C ALA A 39 -6.56 -13.28 -3.47
N LEU A 40 -6.90 -12.49 -4.50
CA LEU A 40 -7.96 -12.86 -5.44
C LEU A 40 -7.64 -14.14 -6.22
N TRP A 41 -6.40 -14.28 -6.72
CA TRP A 41 -6.00 -15.47 -7.46
C TRP A 41 -5.93 -16.71 -6.58
N ILE A 42 -5.39 -16.56 -5.36
CA ILE A 42 -5.32 -17.68 -4.41
C ILE A 42 -6.73 -18.10 -3.97
N ALA A 43 -7.59 -17.14 -3.62
CA ALA A 43 -8.95 -17.43 -3.18
C ALA A 43 -9.82 -18.05 -4.29
N ALA A 44 -9.58 -17.68 -5.55
CA ALA A 44 -10.30 -18.23 -6.70
C ALA A 44 -9.63 -19.49 -7.29
N GLU A 45 -8.49 -19.92 -6.76
CA GLU A 45 -7.65 -21.00 -7.32
C GLU A 45 -7.42 -20.82 -8.83
N GLY A 46 -7.16 -19.57 -9.25
CA GLY A 46 -7.08 -19.19 -10.66
C GLY A 46 -7.62 -17.80 -10.94
N VAL A 47 -8.18 -17.61 -12.15
CA VAL A 47 -8.71 -16.30 -12.55
C VAL A 47 -10.03 -16.02 -11.81
N PRO A 48 -10.11 -14.97 -10.97
CA PRO A 48 -11.32 -14.63 -10.24
C PRO A 48 -12.45 -14.21 -11.19
N GLY A 49 -13.70 -14.36 -10.72
CA GLY A 49 -14.88 -13.90 -11.46
C GLY A 49 -14.77 -12.42 -11.85
N ARG A 50 -15.08 -12.11 -13.12
CA ARG A 50 -14.86 -10.78 -13.72
C ARG A 50 -15.40 -9.62 -12.88
N ASN A 51 -16.58 -9.78 -12.28
CA ASN A 51 -17.20 -8.74 -11.45
C ASN A 51 -16.37 -8.45 -10.20
N VAL A 52 -15.94 -9.50 -9.48
CA VAL A 52 -15.10 -9.37 -8.29
C VAL A 52 -13.77 -8.72 -8.65
N LEU A 53 -13.14 -9.15 -9.74
CA LEU A 53 -11.87 -8.57 -10.20
C LEU A 53 -12.01 -7.07 -10.48
N LEU A 54 -13.03 -6.66 -11.24
CA LEU A 54 -13.26 -5.24 -11.57
C LEU A 54 -13.57 -4.40 -10.33
N ILE A 55 -14.38 -4.93 -9.41
CA ILE A 55 -14.73 -4.26 -8.15
C ILE A 55 -13.47 -4.00 -7.32
N PHE A 56 -12.62 -5.01 -7.11
CA PHE A 56 -11.41 -4.87 -6.32
C PHE A 56 -10.36 -3.99 -6.99
N VAL A 57 -10.14 -4.11 -8.30
CA VAL A 57 -9.22 -3.23 -9.04
C VAL A 57 -9.68 -1.78 -8.92
N ALA A 58 -10.96 -1.49 -9.19
CA ALA A 58 -11.50 -0.14 -9.02
C ALA A 58 -11.39 0.34 -7.57
N GLY A 59 -11.72 -0.53 -6.61
CA GLY A 59 -11.63 -0.27 -5.18
C GLY A 59 -10.22 0.11 -4.73
N VAL A 60 -9.18 -0.55 -5.25
CA VAL A 60 -7.77 -0.22 -4.98
C VAL A 60 -7.44 1.20 -5.44
N TYR A 61 -7.82 1.59 -6.66
CA TYR A 61 -7.59 2.96 -7.13
C TYR A 61 -8.32 4.01 -6.27
N VAL A 62 -9.59 3.77 -5.97
CA VAL A 62 -10.43 4.70 -5.19
C VAL A 62 -9.91 4.83 -3.76
N MET A 63 -9.67 3.71 -3.07
CA MET A 63 -9.21 3.73 -1.68
C MET A 63 -7.77 4.22 -1.54
N ARG A 64 -6.90 3.95 -2.53
CA ARG A 64 -5.56 4.54 -2.56
C ARG A 64 -5.63 6.06 -2.68
N ALA A 65 -6.47 6.57 -3.58
CA ALA A 65 -6.70 8.01 -3.73
C ALA A 65 -7.26 8.62 -2.43
N ALA A 66 -8.28 8.00 -1.81
CA ALA A 66 -8.86 8.45 -0.56
C ALA A 66 -7.82 8.52 0.57
N GLY A 67 -7.00 7.46 0.70
CA GLY A 67 -5.89 7.41 1.65
C GLY A 67 -4.85 8.52 1.44
N CYS A 68 -4.58 8.91 0.19
CA CYS A 68 -3.69 10.06 -0.09
C CYS A 68 -4.31 11.38 0.35
N VAL A 69 -5.58 11.60 -0.01
CA VAL A 69 -6.31 12.84 0.31
C VAL A 69 -6.39 13.04 1.83
N VAL A 70 -6.79 12.02 2.60
CA VAL A 70 -6.90 12.13 4.06
C VAL A 70 -5.54 12.27 4.73
N ASN A 71 -4.49 11.63 4.20
CA ASN A 71 -3.14 11.77 4.72
C ASN A 71 -2.62 13.21 4.54
N ASP A 72 -2.73 13.78 3.34
CA ASP A 72 -2.34 15.17 3.09
C ASP A 72 -3.21 16.15 3.90
N TYR A 73 -4.50 15.85 4.10
CA TYR A 73 -5.38 16.64 4.96
C TYR A 73 -4.93 16.62 6.43
N ALA A 74 -4.58 15.45 6.97
CA ALA A 74 -4.07 15.31 8.33
C ALA A 74 -2.72 16.02 8.52
N ASP A 75 -1.92 16.10 7.47
CA ASP A 75 -0.55 16.63 7.46
C ASP A 75 -0.44 18.09 7.02
N ARG A 76 -1.54 18.74 6.64
CA ARG A 76 -1.56 20.07 6.02
C ARG A 76 -0.81 21.18 6.78
N HIS A 77 -0.74 21.10 8.10
CA HIS A 77 -0.03 22.07 8.95
C HIS A 77 1.47 21.78 9.09
N PHE A 78 1.89 20.57 8.73
CA PHE A 78 3.30 20.11 8.80
C PHE A 78 3.95 20.09 7.42
N ASP A 79 3.19 19.74 6.39
CA ASP A 79 3.70 19.52 5.03
C ASP A 79 4.44 20.74 4.45
N GLY A 80 4.08 21.96 4.87
CA GLY A 80 4.76 23.19 4.46
C GLY A 80 6.18 23.33 4.98
N HIS A 81 6.54 22.61 6.05
CA HIS A 81 7.85 22.68 6.70
C HIS A 81 8.83 21.60 6.20
N VAL A 82 8.37 20.62 5.42
CA VAL A 82 9.20 19.50 4.93
C VAL A 82 9.53 19.68 3.45
N LYS A 83 10.82 19.60 3.09
CA LYS A 83 11.34 19.90 1.74
C LYS A 83 10.59 19.17 0.61
N ARG A 84 10.24 17.90 0.84
CA ARG A 84 9.57 17.06 -0.16
C ARG A 84 8.08 17.38 -0.33
N THR A 85 7.40 17.79 0.74
CA THR A 85 5.93 17.94 0.77
C THR A 85 5.47 19.39 0.67
N ARG A 86 6.38 20.35 0.76
CA ARG A 86 6.08 21.80 0.67
C ARG A 86 5.36 22.22 -0.61
N HIS A 87 5.46 21.42 -1.68
CA HIS A 87 4.83 21.68 -2.97
C HIS A 87 3.45 21.03 -3.14
N ARG A 88 2.96 20.28 -2.15
CA ARG A 88 1.67 19.59 -2.21
C ARG A 88 0.50 20.58 -2.41
N PRO A 89 -0.58 20.19 -3.12
CA PRO A 89 -1.71 21.09 -3.39
C PRO A 89 -2.35 21.71 -2.15
N LEU A 90 -2.49 20.94 -1.06
CA LEU A 90 -3.03 21.43 0.21
C LEU A 90 -2.05 22.36 0.94
N ALA A 91 -0.76 22.03 0.99
CA ALA A 91 0.26 22.86 1.63
C ALA A 91 0.42 24.23 0.95
N THR A 92 0.31 24.25 -0.38
CA THR A 92 0.43 25.46 -1.21
C THR A 92 -0.88 26.26 -1.34
N GLY A 93 -2.02 25.69 -0.91
CA GLY A 93 -3.34 26.32 -0.99
C GLY A 93 -4.01 26.28 -2.36
N ARG A 94 -3.45 25.53 -3.34
CA ARG A 94 -4.07 25.30 -4.66
C ARG A 94 -5.39 24.52 -4.55
N ILE A 95 -5.50 23.67 -3.53
CA ILE A 95 -6.74 23.01 -3.11
C ILE A 95 -7.08 23.45 -1.69
N SER A 96 -8.37 23.73 -1.44
CA SER A 96 -8.87 24.07 -0.11
C SER A 96 -9.16 22.84 0.74
N GLU A 97 -9.19 23.05 2.06
CA GLU A 97 -9.56 22.00 3.03
C GLU A 97 -10.94 21.39 2.74
N THR A 98 -11.94 22.24 2.44
CA THR A 98 -13.30 21.80 2.11
C THR A 98 -13.34 20.97 0.83
N GLU A 99 -12.59 21.35 -0.21
CA GLU A 99 -12.51 20.57 -1.45
C GLU A 99 -11.86 19.20 -1.22
N ALA A 100 -10.82 19.12 -0.40
CA ALA A 100 -10.21 17.85 -0.04
C ALA A 100 -11.17 16.96 0.78
N GLN A 101 -11.93 17.53 1.71
CA GLN A 101 -12.96 16.80 2.47
C GLN A 101 -14.07 16.26 1.56
N LEU A 102 -14.61 17.09 0.66
CA LEU A 102 -15.65 16.66 -0.28
C LEU A 102 -15.14 15.57 -1.22
N LEU A 103 -13.91 15.69 -1.73
CA LEU A 103 -13.29 14.65 -2.54
C LEU A 103 -13.12 13.35 -1.76
N PHE A 104 -12.63 13.42 -0.51
CA PHE A 104 -12.48 12.25 0.35
C PHE A 104 -13.83 11.54 0.58
N ILE A 105 -14.88 12.30 0.92
CA ILE A 105 -16.24 11.75 1.12
C ILE A 105 -16.74 11.09 -0.17
N GLY A 106 -16.56 11.74 -1.33
CA GLY A 106 -16.95 11.18 -2.62
C GLY A 106 -16.23 9.87 -2.96
N LEU A 107 -14.92 9.80 -2.70
CA LEU A 107 -14.12 8.59 -2.91
C LEU A 107 -14.57 7.45 -1.97
N VAL A 108 -14.76 7.74 -0.67
CA VAL A 108 -15.23 6.74 0.29
C VAL A 108 -16.64 6.25 -0.04
N ALA A 109 -17.55 7.15 -0.45
CA ALA A 109 -18.88 6.77 -0.91
C ALA A 109 -18.83 5.89 -2.17
N GLY A 110 -17.95 6.22 -3.13
CA GLY A 110 -17.70 5.39 -4.31
C GLY A 110 -17.17 4.00 -3.96
N ALA A 111 -16.21 3.92 -3.03
CA ALA A 111 -15.69 2.64 -2.53
C ALA A 111 -16.77 1.82 -1.79
N PHE A 112 -17.64 2.48 -1.05
CA PHE A 112 -18.77 1.84 -0.38
C PHE A 112 -19.79 1.30 -1.40
N ILE A 113 -20.11 2.04 -2.47
CA ILE A 113 -20.96 1.52 -3.54
C ILE A 113 -20.32 0.28 -4.17
N LEU A 114 -19.02 0.29 -4.45
CA LEU A 114 -18.32 -0.87 -4.99
C LEU A 114 -18.41 -2.09 -4.07
N VAL A 115 -18.24 -1.92 -2.75
CA VAL A 115 -18.32 -3.06 -1.82
C VAL A 115 -19.75 -3.59 -1.65
N LEU A 116 -20.79 -2.75 -1.79
CA LEU A 116 -22.18 -3.20 -1.81
C LEU A 116 -22.50 -4.11 -2.99
N LEU A 117 -21.70 -4.08 -4.06
CA LEU A 117 -21.82 -4.98 -5.21
C LEU A 117 -21.17 -6.36 -4.97
N THR A 118 -20.66 -6.62 -3.77
CA THR A 118 -20.10 -7.91 -3.36
C THR A 118 -21.10 -8.70 -2.49
N ASN A 119 -20.63 -9.50 -1.53
CA ASN A 119 -21.47 -10.22 -0.59
C ASN A 119 -21.47 -9.56 0.80
N TRP A 120 -22.46 -9.91 1.64
CA TRP A 120 -22.63 -9.30 2.97
C TRP A 120 -21.42 -9.50 3.88
N PHE A 121 -20.75 -10.66 3.77
CA PHE A 121 -19.54 -10.94 4.55
C PHE A 121 -18.41 -9.95 4.23
N THR A 122 -18.21 -9.64 2.95
CA THR A 122 -17.21 -8.66 2.48
C THR A 122 -17.60 -7.23 2.88
N VAL A 123 -18.89 -6.89 2.82
CA VAL A 123 -19.40 -5.61 3.32
C VAL A 123 -19.10 -5.43 4.80
N ALA A 124 -19.32 -6.46 5.62
CA ALA A 124 -18.98 -6.43 7.04
C ALA A 124 -17.46 -6.23 7.27
N LEU A 125 -16.61 -6.93 6.51
CA LEU A 125 -15.15 -6.76 6.58
C LEU A 125 -14.68 -5.35 6.21
N SER A 126 -15.40 -4.66 5.32
CA SER A 126 -15.05 -3.30 4.89
C SER A 126 -15.04 -2.29 6.04
N LEU A 127 -15.82 -2.53 7.11
CA LEU A 127 -15.82 -1.70 8.31
C LEU A 127 -14.44 -1.69 8.98
N GLY A 128 -13.75 -2.83 9.01
CA GLY A 128 -12.38 -2.92 9.50
C GLY A 128 -11.39 -2.13 8.63
N GLY A 129 -11.56 -2.18 7.31
CA GLY A 129 -10.74 -1.43 6.36
C GLY A 129 -10.90 0.09 6.52
N VAL A 130 -12.14 0.56 6.67
CA VAL A 130 -12.43 1.98 6.93
C VAL A 130 -11.86 2.42 8.27
N ALA A 131 -12.00 1.61 9.33
CA ALA A 131 -11.41 1.91 10.64
C ALA A 131 -9.88 2.08 10.54
N LEU A 132 -9.19 1.15 9.88
CA LEU A 132 -7.74 1.24 9.66
C LEU A 132 -7.34 2.47 8.84
N ALA A 133 -8.10 2.80 7.78
CA ALA A 133 -7.86 3.97 6.95
C ALA A 133 -8.02 5.30 7.71
N ILE A 134 -8.97 5.37 8.66
CA ILE A 134 -9.16 6.54 9.53
C ILE A 134 -8.04 6.65 10.56
N ILE A 135 -7.61 5.52 11.14
CA ILE A 135 -6.63 5.51 12.23
C ILE A 135 -5.22 5.82 11.71
N TYR A 136 -4.82 5.21 10.59
CA TYR A 136 -3.45 5.25 10.06
C TYR A 136 -2.81 6.66 10.00
N PRO A 137 -3.44 7.72 9.43
CA PRO A 137 -2.82 9.03 9.25
C PRO A 137 -2.32 9.67 10.56
N PHE A 138 -2.90 9.28 11.70
CA PHE A 138 -2.56 9.84 13.00
C PHE A 138 -1.44 9.07 13.71
N MET A 139 -1.12 7.85 13.28
CA MET A 139 -0.26 6.92 14.03
C MET A 139 1.17 7.40 14.20
N LYS A 140 1.70 8.18 13.25
CA LYS A 140 3.05 8.78 13.36
C LYS A 140 3.21 9.75 14.54
N ARG A 141 2.11 10.19 15.15
CA ARG A 141 2.10 11.05 16.35
C ARG A 141 2.14 10.22 17.65
N TYR A 142 1.65 8.99 17.61
CA TYR A 142 1.45 8.16 18.81
C TYR A 142 2.47 7.02 18.92
N THR A 143 2.92 6.44 17.80
CA THR A 143 3.78 5.25 17.77
C THR A 143 4.96 5.40 16.82
N HIS A 144 6.03 4.64 17.08
CA HIS A 144 7.16 4.44 16.15
C HIS A 144 6.89 3.38 15.07
N PHE A 145 5.69 2.77 15.08
CA PHE A 145 5.28 1.76 14.11
C PHE A 145 4.10 2.20 13.23
N PRO A 146 4.03 3.45 12.71
CA PRO A 146 2.94 3.81 11.80
C PRO A 146 2.91 2.93 10.55
N GLN A 147 4.08 2.39 10.14
CA GLN A 147 4.22 1.41 9.06
C GLN A 147 3.43 0.13 9.27
N VAL A 148 3.26 -0.34 10.52
CA VAL A 148 2.47 -1.54 10.82
C VAL A 148 0.99 -1.27 10.56
N VAL A 149 0.50 -0.09 10.97
CA VAL A 149 -0.90 0.30 10.75
C VAL A 149 -1.15 0.58 9.26
N LEU A 150 -0.19 1.19 8.56
CA LEU A 150 -0.22 1.30 7.09
C LEU A 150 -0.29 -0.09 6.43
N GLY A 151 0.58 -1.00 6.86
CA GLY A 151 0.63 -2.37 6.39
C GLY A 151 -0.70 -3.08 6.62
N ALA A 152 -1.30 -2.94 7.80
CA ALA A 152 -2.62 -3.50 8.09
C ALA A 152 -3.70 -2.90 7.18
N ALA A 153 -3.71 -1.58 6.98
CA ALA A 153 -4.67 -0.89 6.12
C ALA A 153 -4.55 -1.35 4.66
N PHE A 154 -3.32 -1.47 4.13
CA PHE A 154 -3.08 -1.97 2.77
C PHE A 154 -3.43 -3.46 2.64
N SER A 155 -3.03 -4.25 3.63
CA SER A 155 -3.24 -5.70 3.63
C SER A 155 -4.71 -6.08 3.83
N TRP A 156 -5.56 -5.18 4.32
CA TRP A 156 -6.97 -5.47 4.58
C TRP A 156 -7.76 -5.86 3.32
N ALA A 157 -7.27 -5.50 2.13
CA ALA A 157 -7.82 -6.00 0.89
C ALA A 157 -7.74 -7.54 0.75
N ILE A 158 -6.79 -8.19 1.43
CA ILE A 158 -6.60 -9.64 1.42
C ILE A 158 -7.79 -10.39 2.05
N PRO A 159 -8.14 -10.20 3.34
CA PRO A 159 -9.30 -10.86 3.92
C PRO A 159 -10.60 -10.49 3.20
N MET A 160 -10.72 -9.25 2.68
CA MET A 160 -11.86 -8.87 1.85
C MET A 160 -11.93 -9.67 0.53
N ALA A 161 -10.81 -9.89 -0.16
CA ALA A 161 -10.75 -10.67 -1.39
C ALA A 161 -11.16 -12.13 -1.15
N PHE A 162 -10.63 -12.76 -0.09
CA PHE A 162 -11.07 -14.10 0.32
C PHE A 162 -12.54 -14.12 0.72
N GLY A 163 -13.01 -13.12 1.47
CA GLY A 163 -14.42 -12.98 1.82
C GLY A 163 -15.34 -12.84 0.60
N ALA A 164 -14.89 -12.13 -0.43
CA ALA A 164 -15.66 -11.91 -1.65
C ALA A 164 -15.81 -13.18 -2.49
N VAL A 165 -14.78 -14.02 -2.51
CA VAL A 165 -14.73 -15.25 -3.30
C VAL A 165 -15.28 -16.45 -2.54
N LEU A 166 -14.91 -16.64 -1.27
CA LEU A 166 -15.20 -17.82 -0.46
C LEU A 166 -16.32 -17.63 0.57
N GLY A 167 -16.73 -16.39 0.86
CA GLY A 167 -17.69 -16.08 1.92
C GLY A 167 -17.17 -16.25 3.35
N HIS A 168 -15.88 -16.53 3.53
CA HIS A 168 -15.20 -16.63 4.83
C HIS A 168 -13.70 -16.29 4.67
N VAL A 169 -12.94 -16.20 5.77
CA VAL A 169 -11.49 -15.92 5.75
C VAL A 169 -10.72 -17.11 6.34
N PRO A 170 -10.10 -17.97 5.51
CA PRO A 170 -9.33 -19.11 6.00
C PRO A 170 -7.97 -18.68 6.57
N LEU A 171 -7.22 -19.61 7.18
CA LEU A 171 -5.93 -19.33 7.80
C LEU A 171 -4.92 -18.75 6.80
N GLU A 172 -4.94 -19.24 5.56
CA GLU A 172 -4.03 -18.86 4.48
C GLU A 172 -4.17 -17.39 4.11
N ALA A 173 -5.38 -16.84 4.20
CA ALA A 173 -5.63 -15.41 4.02
C ALA A 173 -4.97 -14.58 5.13
N TRP A 174 -4.99 -15.06 6.38
CA TRP A 174 -4.32 -14.38 7.49
C TRP A 174 -2.79 -14.50 7.44
N LEU A 175 -2.28 -15.63 6.97
CA LEU A 175 -0.84 -15.79 6.70
C LEU A 175 -0.38 -14.83 5.59
N LEU A 176 -1.15 -14.73 4.51
CA LEU A 176 -0.89 -13.79 3.42
C LEU A 176 -1.00 -12.33 3.88
N PHE A 177 -1.99 -12.02 4.72
CA PHE A 177 -2.15 -10.72 5.38
C PHE A 177 -0.89 -10.37 6.18
N CYS A 178 -0.44 -11.26 7.07
CA CYS A 178 0.77 -11.04 7.87
C CYS A 178 2.02 -10.88 6.99
N ALA A 179 2.17 -11.72 5.95
CA ALA A 179 3.28 -11.61 5.01
C ALA A 179 3.34 -10.23 4.35
N ASN A 180 2.18 -9.72 3.92
CA ASN A 180 2.06 -8.42 3.28
C ASN A 180 2.28 -7.27 4.28
N VAL A 181 1.77 -7.37 5.52
CA VAL A 181 2.04 -6.38 6.57
C VAL A 181 3.55 -6.25 6.80
N LEU A 182 4.26 -7.37 7.00
CA LEU A 182 5.71 -7.36 7.21
C LEU A 182 6.46 -6.78 6.01
N TRP A 183 6.00 -7.12 4.79
CA TRP A 183 6.58 -6.57 3.57
C TRP A 183 6.36 -5.06 3.46
N THR A 184 5.15 -4.57 3.80
CA THR A 184 4.86 -3.14 3.90
C THR A 184 5.75 -2.45 4.90
N VAL A 185 5.96 -3.02 6.07
CA VAL A 185 6.91 -2.43 7.02
C VAL A 185 8.32 -2.38 6.43
N ALA A 186 8.77 -3.43 5.74
CA ALA A 186 10.09 -3.45 5.13
C ALA A 186 10.26 -2.34 4.07
N TYR A 187 9.38 -2.26 3.06
CA TYR A 187 9.54 -1.27 2.00
C TYR A 187 9.23 0.16 2.46
N ASP A 188 8.30 0.34 3.39
CA ASP A 188 7.96 1.68 3.87
C ASP A 188 9.01 2.20 4.85
N THR A 189 9.77 1.30 5.49
CA THR A 189 11.01 1.68 6.19
C THR A 189 12.07 2.16 5.20
N GLN A 190 12.26 1.49 4.05
CA GLN A 190 13.16 1.99 2.99
C GLN A 190 12.75 3.38 2.51
N TYR A 191 11.44 3.63 2.40
CA TYR A 191 10.89 4.94 2.06
C TYR A 191 11.16 5.98 3.16
N ALA A 192 10.91 5.63 4.43
CA ALA A 192 11.15 6.53 5.57
C ALA A 192 12.64 6.85 5.78
N MET A 193 13.56 5.97 5.37
CA MET A 193 15.01 6.25 5.37
C MET A 193 15.37 7.45 4.50
N VAL A 194 14.57 7.76 3.46
CA VAL A 194 14.79 8.92 2.59
C VAL A 194 14.64 10.23 3.36
N ASP A 195 13.69 10.31 4.30
CA ASP A 195 13.34 11.54 5.02
C ASP A 195 13.83 11.54 6.48
N ARG A 196 14.63 10.54 6.89
CA ARG A 196 15.03 10.32 8.30
C ARG A 196 15.61 11.55 8.97
N ASP A 197 16.54 12.24 8.30
CA ASP A 197 17.21 13.41 8.88
C ASP A 197 16.24 14.59 9.07
N ASP A 198 15.27 14.73 8.16
CA ASP A 198 14.22 15.74 8.25
C ASP A 198 13.23 15.37 9.38
N ASP A 199 12.82 14.10 9.48
CA ASP A 199 11.91 13.57 10.51
C ASP A 199 12.46 13.74 11.94
N LEU A 200 13.77 13.53 12.12
CA LEU A 200 14.45 13.72 13.41
C LEU A 200 14.40 15.17 13.89
N GLN A 201 14.48 16.15 12.98
CA GLN A 201 14.43 17.57 13.33
C GLN A 201 13.04 18.01 13.80
N ILE A 202 11.99 17.40 13.26
CA ILE A 202 10.58 17.76 13.55
C ILE A 202 9.90 16.79 14.52
N GLY A 203 10.63 15.79 15.04
CA GLY A 203 10.13 14.83 16.04
C GLY A 203 9.10 13.84 15.52
N ILE A 204 9.07 13.55 14.21
CA ILE A 204 8.17 12.53 13.64
C ILE A 204 8.69 11.13 13.97
N LYS A 205 7.79 10.25 14.40
CA LYS A 205 8.10 8.86 14.73
C LYS A 205 7.92 7.95 13.50
N SER A 206 8.90 7.10 13.24
CA SER A 206 8.87 6.09 12.17
C SER A 206 9.74 4.88 12.52
N THR A 207 9.56 3.77 11.81
CA THR A 207 10.45 2.60 11.97
C THR A 207 11.89 2.90 11.57
N ALA A 208 12.12 3.79 10.60
CA ALA A 208 13.48 4.23 10.24
C ALA A 208 14.16 4.99 11.39
N VAL A 209 13.41 5.82 12.12
CA VAL A 209 13.89 6.50 13.32
C VAL A 209 14.13 5.49 14.46
N LEU A 210 13.20 4.56 14.68
CA LEU A 210 13.30 3.56 15.74
C LEU A 210 14.45 2.56 15.54
N PHE A 211 14.59 2.02 14.33
CA PHE A 211 15.62 1.04 14.02
C PHE A 211 17.01 1.67 13.95
N GLY A 212 17.10 2.98 13.70
CA GLY A 212 18.37 3.71 13.69
C GLY A 212 19.38 3.06 12.75
N SER A 213 20.56 2.72 13.26
CA SER A 213 21.62 2.05 12.49
C SER A 213 21.31 0.59 12.14
N ALA A 214 20.35 -0.03 12.82
CA ALA A 214 19.90 -1.41 12.57
C ALA A 214 18.82 -1.49 11.47
N ASP A 215 18.39 -0.37 10.89
CA ASP A 215 17.39 -0.28 9.80
C ASP A 215 17.54 -1.38 8.73
N ARG A 216 18.75 -1.53 8.17
CA ARG A 216 19.06 -2.52 7.12
C ARG A 216 18.88 -3.95 7.60
N LEU A 217 19.34 -4.26 8.82
CA LEU A 217 19.19 -5.59 9.42
C LEU A 217 17.71 -5.89 9.65
N MET A 218 16.96 -4.96 10.24
CA MET A 218 15.52 -5.11 10.50
C MET A 218 14.73 -5.29 9.21
N ILE A 219 15.02 -4.50 8.17
CA ILE A 219 14.44 -4.69 6.83
C ILE A 219 14.74 -6.09 6.31
N GLY A 220 15.98 -6.58 6.47
CA GLY A 220 16.37 -7.93 6.05
C GLY A 220 15.62 -9.04 6.78
N LEU A 221 15.45 -8.91 8.10
CA LEU A 221 14.67 -9.86 8.90
C LEU A 221 13.20 -9.86 8.51
N LEU A 222 12.60 -8.68 8.28
CA LEU A 222 11.23 -8.55 7.80
C LEU A 222 11.05 -9.19 6.41
N GLN A 223 12.00 -8.95 5.50
CA GLN A 223 12.02 -9.58 4.17
C GLN A 223 12.09 -11.11 4.25
N ILE A 224 12.95 -11.66 5.11
CA ILE A 224 13.04 -13.11 5.33
C ILE A 224 11.72 -13.64 5.91
N ALA A 225 11.14 -12.95 6.90
CA ALA A 225 9.86 -13.33 7.49
C ALA A 225 8.71 -13.32 6.48
N THR A 226 8.65 -12.31 5.60
CA THR A 226 7.71 -12.27 4.46
C THR A 226 7.90 -13.50 3.58
N LEU A 227 9.13 -13.82 3.16
CA LEU A 227 9.39 -14.98 2.29
C LEU A 227 8.99 -16.30 2.96
N MET A 228 9.25 -16.45 4.27
CA MET A 228 8.87 -17.65 5.03
C MET A 228 7.34 -17.81 5.11
N LEU A 229 6.62 -16.72 5.37
CA LEU A 229 5.14 -16.75 5.41
C LEU A 229 4.55 -17.04 4.03
N LEU A 230 5.10 -16.46 2.96
CA LEU A 230 4.68 -16.77 1.60
C LEU A 230 4.99 -18.23 1.23
N ALA A 231 6.17 -18.74 1.58
CA ALA A 231 6.52 -20.15 1.40
C ALA A 231 5.53 -21.07 2.12
N LEU A 232 5.12 -20.71 3.35
CA LEU A 232 4.13 -21.46 4.11
C LEU A 232 2.75 -21.45 3.43
N VAL A 233 2.32 -20.30 2.90
CA VAL A 233 1.08 -20.22 2.09
C VAL A 233 1.18 -21.11 0.86
N GLY A 234 2.28 -21.02 0.11
CA GLY A 234 2.47 -21.82 -1.10
C GLY A 234 2.53 -23.32 -0.83
N TRP A 235 3.14 -23.73 0.27
CA TRP A 235 3.14 -25.13 0.71
C TRP A 235 1.76 -25.63 1.12
N ARG A 236 1.00 -24.84 1.89
CA ARG A 236 -0.37 -25.20 2.34
C ARG A 236 -1.38 -25.24 1.20
N MET A 237 -1.18 -24.43 0.16
CA MET A 237 -2.03 -24.37 -1.03
C MET A 237 -1.50 -25.25 -2.17
N GLU A 238 -0.48 -26.07 -1.90
CA GLU A 238 0.13 -27.00 -2.88
C GLU A 238 0.52 -26.33 -4.22
N LEU A 239 1.03 -25.08 -4.14
CA LEU A 239 1.39 -24.33 -5.34
C LEU A 239 2.61 -24.91 -6.04
N GLY A 240 2.52 -25.00 -7.37
CA GLY A 240 3.51 -25.63 -8.24
C GLY A 240 4.80 -24.82 -8.44
N GLY A 241 5.67 -25.31 -9.34
CA GLY A 241 7.01 -24.76 -9.57
C GLY A 241 7.05 -23.27 -9.94
N PHE A 242 6.03 -22.74 -10.63
CA PHE A 242 5.96 -21.33 -10.99
C PHE A 242 5.85 -20.41 -9.76
N PHE A 243 5.11 -20.82 -8.72
CA PHE A 243 5.06 -20.08 -7.46
C PHE A 243 6.44 -19.99 -6.81
N TRP A 244 7.14 -21.12 -6.69
CA TRP A 244 8.48 -21.16 -6.10
C TRP A 244 9.50 -20.35 -6.90
N LEU A 245 9.38 -20.33 -8.23
CA LEU A 245 10.17 -19.44 -9.09
C LEU A 245 9.86 -17.96 -8.83
N GLY A 246 8.58 -17.60 -8.69
CA GLY A 246 8.15 -16.24 -8.32
C GLY A 246 8.67 -15.82 -6.95
N LEU A 247 8.65 -16.73 -5.96
CA LEU A 247 9.19 -16.51 -4.62
C LEU A 247 10.72 -16.32 -4.65
N ALA A 248 11.44 -17.14 -5.41
CA ALA A 248 12.87 -16.98 -5.61
C ALA A 248 13.21 -15.65 -6.32
N ALA A 249 12.40 -15.24 -7.30
CA ALA A 249 12.56 -13.97 -7.99
C ALA A 249 12.32 -12.77 -7.06
N MET A 250 11.31 -12.84 -6.18
CA MET A 250 11.08 -11.85 -5.12
C MET A 250 12.25 -11.82 -4.11
N ALA A 251 12.83 -12.98 -3.76
CA ALA A 251 14.02 -13.01 -2.91
C ALA A 251 15.23 -12.32 -3.59
N ALA A 252 15.40 -12.49 -4.91
CA ALA A 252 16.46 -11.82 -5.66
C ALA A 252 16.28 -10.29 -5.68
N THR A 253 15.05 -9.77 -5.79
CA THR A 253 14.80 -8.33 -5.67
C THR A 253 15.10 -7.82 -4.28
N PHE A 254 14.83 -8.59 -3.22
CA PHE A 254 15.22 -8.23 -1.84
C PHE A 254 16.73 -8.15 -1.66
N VAL A 255 17.50 -9.08 -2.23
CA VAL A 255 18.97 -8.99 -2.23
C VAL A 255 19.44 -7.72 -2.95
N HIS A 256 18.83 -7.36 -4.08
CA HIS A 256 19.13 -6.12 -4.78
C HIS A 256 18.82 -4.87 -3.92
N GLN A 257 17.65 -4.82 -3.29
CA GLN A 257 17.27 -3.75 -2.37
C GLN A 257 18.26 -3.62 -1.20
N GLN A 258 18.70 -4.73 -0.63
CA GLN A 258 19.71 -4.76 0.44
C GLN A 258 21.08 -4.22 0.02
N ARG A 259 21.42 -4.30 -1.27
CA ARG A 259 22.62 -3.67 -1.84
C ARG A 259 22.43 -2.17 -2.00
N LEU A 260 21.27 -1.74 -2.51
CA LEU A 260 20.95 -0.32 -2.69
C LEU A 260 20.98 0.46 -1.36
N ILE A 261 20.35 -0.08 -0.32
CA ILE A 261 20.25 0.61 0.98
C ILE A 261 21.52 0.51 1.84
N ARG A 262 22.59 -0.14 1.36
CA ARG A 262 23.82 -0.39 2.13
C ARG A 262 24.41 0.89 2.70
N HIS A 263 24.44 1.95 1.90
CA HIS A 263 25.04 3.24 2.25
C HIS A 263 24.02 4.25 2.76
N ARG A 264 22.72 3.92 2.68
CA ARG A 264 21.60 4.77 3.15
C ARG A 264 21.50 6.11 2.43
N ASP A 265 21.97 6.15 1.19
CA ASP A 265 21.83 7.30 0.32
C ASP A 265 20.36 7.51 -0.04
N ARG A 266 19.87 8.75 0.06
CA ARG A 266 18.44 9.09 -0.13
C ARG A 266 17.89 8.53 -1.44
N ASP A 267 18.60 8.74 -2.55
CA ASP A 267 18.16 8.29 -3.87
C ASP A 267 18.16 6.77 -3.98
N ALA A 268 19.18 6.09 -3.46
CA ALA A 268 19.26 4.63 -3.49
C ALA A 268 18.17 3.97 -2.63
N CYS A 269 17.86 4.54 -1.46
CA CYS A 269 16.74 4.12 -0.63
C CYS A 269 15.40 4.31 -1.35
N PHE A 270 15.22 5.43 -2.05
CA PHE A 270 14.01 5.63 -2.84
C PHE A 270 13.90 4.64 -4.01
N GLN A 271 15.02 4.33 -4.70
CA GLN A 271 15.05 3.30 -5.73
C GLN A 271 14.72 1.90 -5.17
N ALA A 272 15.21 1.56 -3.96
CA ALA A 272 14.85 0.32 -3.29
C ALA A 272 13.34 0.25 -3.00
N PHE A 273 12.74 1.33 -2.51
CA PHE A 273 11.29 1.43 -2.33
C PHE A 273 10.54 1.21 -3.65
N LEU A 274 10.92 1.90 -4.73
CA LEU A 274 10.28 1.74 -6.05
C LEU A 274 10.42 0.31 -6.59
N ASN A 275 11.56 -0.35 -6.35
CA ASN A 275 11.83 -1.71 -6.80
C ASN A 275 10.83 -2.74 -6.23
N ASN A 276 10.14 -2.46 -5.12
CA ASN A 276 9.12 -3.35 -4.57
C ASN A 276 7.92 -3.57 -5.51
N HIS A 277 7.72 -2.72 -6.52
CA HIS A 277 6.81 -3.04 -7.63
C HIS A 277 7.14 -4.41 -8.25
N TRP A 278 8.42 -4.69 -8.50
CA TRP A 278 8.88 -5.95 -9.08
C TRP A 278 8.73 -7.11 -8.12
N SER A 279 9.05 -6.93 -6.83
CA SER A 279 8.81 -7.94 -5.80
C SER A 279 7.38 -8.44 -5.86
N GLY A 280 6.41 -7.52 -5.92
CA GLY A 280 5.01 -7.91 -5.91
C GLY A 280 4.46 -8.44 -7.23
N LEU A 281 4.96 -7.92 -8.35
CA LEU A 281 4.63 -8.45 -9.68
C LEU A 281 5.15 -9.88 -9.87
N LEU A 282 6.39 -10.17 -9.46
CA LEU A 282 7.04 -11.45 -9.72
C LEU A 282 6.39 -12.60 -8.94
N ILE A 283 6.05 -12.36 -7.67
CA ILE A 283 5.28 -13.35 -6.90
C ILE A 283 3.86 -13.50 -7.46
N PHE A 284 3.20 -12.41 -7.87
CA PHE A 284 1.90 -12.50 -8.54
C PHE A 284 1.96 -13.33 -9.82
N ALA A 285 2.99 -13.11 -10.66
CA ALA A 285 3.17 -13.90 -11.88
C ALA A 285 3.35 -15.39 -11.56
N GLY A 286 4.12 -15.73 -10.53
CA GLY A 286 4.26 -17.12 -10.07
C GLY A 286 2.95 -17.73 -9.58
N ILE A 287 2.16 -16.97 -8.82
CA ILE A 287 0.81 -17.36 -8.37
C ILE A 287 -0.11 -17.58 -9.58
N ALA A 288 -0.22 -16.61 -10.48
CA ALA A 288 -1.10 -16.67 -11.65
C ALA A 288 -0.74 -17.81 -12.61
N LEU A 289 0.56 -18.06 -12.82
CA LEU A 289 1.04 -19.15 -13.66
C LEU A 289 0.85 -20.53 -13.03
N SER A 290 0.75 -20.62 -11.69
CA SER A 290 0.50 -21.90 -11.00
C SER A 290 -0.88 -22.48 -11.31
N TRP A 291 -1.85 -21.62 -11.65
CA TRP A 291 -3.19 -22.01 -12.10
C TRP A 291 -3.46 -21.66 -13.56
N TRP A 292 -2.41 -21.33 -14.32
CA TRP A 292 -2.57 -21.19 -15.76
C TRP A 292 -2.88 -22.57 -16.34
N PRO A 293 -4.00 -22.75 -17.07
CA PRO A 293 -4.31 -24.04 -17.63
C PRO A 293 -3.18 -24.44 -18.59
N THR A 294 -2.48 -25.52 -18.25
CA THR A 294 -1.97 -26.40 -19.31
C THR A 294 -3.21 -26.85 -20.06
N VAL A 295 -3.41 -26.29 -21.24
CA VAL A 295 -4.37 -26.78 -22.22
C VAL A 295 -4.23 -28.30 -22.27
N GLY A 296 -5.26 -29.00 -21.79
CA GLY A 296 -5.39 -30.45 -21.79
C GLY A 296 -6.80 -30.77 -22.19
#